data_AF-A0A645FZR6-F1
#
_entry.id   AF-A0A645FZR6-F1
#
_cell.length_a   1.000
_cell.length_b   1.000
_cell.length_c   1.000
_cell.angle_alpha   90.00
_cell.angle_beta   90.00
_cell.angle_gamma   90.00
#
_symmetry.space_group_name_H-M   'P 1'
#
loop_
_entity.id
_entity.type
_entity.pdbx_description
1 polymer ?
#
loop_
_entity_poly.entity_id
_entity_poly.type
_entity_poly.pdbx_seq_one_letter_code
_entity_poly.pdbx_strand_id
1 'polypeptide(L)'
;MELAEKTSEVYPFVDRDLLLSGVILHDIAKIVEFDVAETGIASGYSVDGQLIGHLVEGAIMVEKTAEKIGISHQTAKLVEHMLISHHGVPEFGAAIRPLFVEAEILSQLDTMDAKIYEFADTLKDVEKGEFSARHWALDNRKLYNHGRKEIRPQAALTLEN
;
A
#
# COMPACT_ATOMS: atom_id res chain seq x y z
N MET A 1 -7.84 3.61 2.56
CA MET A 1 -8.90 3.35 3.57
C MET A 1 -10.25 3.03 2.94
N GLU A 2 -10.81 3.87 2.08
CA GLU A 2 -12.17 3.68 1.52
C GLU A 2 -12.39 2.31 0.84
N LEU A 3 -11.42 1.85 0.02
CA LEU A 3 -11.49 0.52 -0.60
C LEU A 3 -11.59 -0.61 0.42
N ALA A 4 -10.91 -0.49 1.56
CA ALA A 4 -10.94 -1.50 2.62
C ALA A 4 -12.28 -1.52 3.35
N GLU A 5 -12.87 -0.35 3.60
CA GLU A 5 -14.20 -0.24 4.18
C GLU A 5 -15.25 -0.88 3.27
N LYS A 6 -15.22 -0.54 1.97
CA LYS A 6 -16.14 -1.13 0.98
C LYS A 6 -15.93 -2.62 0.81
N THR A 7 -14.69 -3.10 0.84
CA THR A 7 -14.41 -4.54 0.81
C THR A 7 -15.01 -5.26 2.02
N SER A 8 -14.93 -4.66 3.21
CA SER A 8 -15.52 -5.21 4.44
C SER A 8 -17.05 -5.20 4.42
N GLU A 9 -17.68 -4.19 3.80
CA GLU A 9 -19.13 -4.17 3.57
C GLU A 9 -19.58 -5.31 2.64
N VAL A 10 -18.79 -5.61 1.61
CA VAL A 10 -19.08 -6.68 0.64
C VAL A 10 -18.83 -8.08 1.23
N TYR A 11 -17.84 -8.23 2.10
CA TYR A 11 -17.45 -9.50 2.72
C TYR A 11 -17.55 -9.44 4.26
N PRO A 12 -18.75 -9.65 4.85
CA PRO A 12 -18.98 -9.48 6.29
C PRO A 12 -18.21 -10.43 7.21
N PHE A 13 -17.53 -11.44 6.67
CA PHE A 13 -16.69 -12.35 7.44
C PHE A 13 -15.27 -11.81 7.67
N VAL A 14 -14.93 -10.69 7.04
CA VAL A 14 -13.66 -9.98 7.22
C VAL A 14 -13.74 -9.17 8.51
N ASP A 15 -12.72 -9.29 9.36
CA ASP A 15 -12.54 -8.42 10.51
C ASP A 15 -12.15 -7.02 10.01
N ARG A 16 -13.15 -6.13 9.95
CA ARG A 16 -13.00 -4.75 9.48
C ARG A 16 -11.94 -3.99 10.27
N ASP A 17 -11.90 -4.16 11.59
CA ASP A 17 -11.01 -3.37 12.45
C ASP A 17 -9.56 -3.82 12.30
N LEU A 18 -9.34 -5.13 12.18
CA LEU A 18 -8.03 -5.68 11.85
C LEU A 18 -7.56 -5.22 10.45
N LEU A 19 -8.43 -5.32 9.44
CA LEU A 19 -8.09 -4.87 8.08
C LEU A 19 -7.71 -3.39 8.05
N LEU A 20 -8.51 -2.53 8.68
CA LEU A 20 -8.24 -1.09 8.71
C LEU A 20 -6.96 -0.78 9.48
N SER A 21 -6.69 -1.50 10.57
CA SER A 21 -5.43 -1.37 11.30
C SER A 21 -4.23 -1.66 10.41
N GLY A 22 -4.25 -2.77 9.66
CA GLY A 22 -3.19 -3.09 8.71
C GLY A 22 -3.07 -2.06 7.58
N VAL A 23 -4.19 -1.61 7.00
CA VAL A 23 -4.19 -0.57 5.94
C VAL A 23 -3.57 0.74 6.43
N ILE A 24 -3.82 1.15 7.66
CA ILE A 24 -3.23 2.39 8.22
C ILE A 24 -1.73 2.21 8.50
N LEU A 25 -1.33 1.02 8.95
CA LEU A 25 0.01 0.80 9.50
C LEU A 25 1.02 0.17 8.52
N HIS A 26 0.58 -0.41 7.39
CA HIS A 26 1.43 -1.26 6.53
C HIS A 26 2.76 -0.59 6.11
N ASP A 27 2.72 0.73 5.92
CA ASP A 27 3.84 1.55 5.45
C ASP A 27 4.39 2.53 6.51
N ILE A 28 4.00 2.38 7.78
CA ILE A 28 4.30 3.36 8.83
C ILE A 28 5.80 3.66 8.97
N ALA A 29 6.65 2.67 8.75
CA ALA A 29 8.10 2.81 8.92
C ALA A 29 8.81 3.47 7.72
N LYS A 30 8.10 3.82 6.63
CA LYS A 30 8.67 4.67 5.58
C LYS A 30 9.15 6.02 6.13
N ILE A 31 8.61 6.47 7.27
CA ILE A 31 9.03 7.72 7.94
C ILE A 31 10.46 7.66 8.50
N VAL A 32 11.00 6.47 8.78
CA VAL A 32 12.37 6.26 9.26
C VAL A 32 13.27 5.62 8.21
N GLU A 33 12.68 5.11 7.11
CA GLU A 33 13.40 4.51 5.98
C GLU A 33 14.18 5.54 5.16
N PHE A 34 13.68 6.78 5.08
CA PHE A 34 14.29 7.85 4.30
C PHE A 34 14.96 8.91 5.17
N ASP A 35 16.12 9.39 4.73
CA ASP A 35 16.70 10.64 5.23
C ASP A 35 15.96 11.81 4.58
N VAL A 36 15.28 12.61 5.39
CA VAL A 36 14.47 13.74 4.91
C VAL A 36 15.19 15.06 5.18
N ALA A 37 15.42 15.85 4.13
CA ALA A 37 15.98 17.18 4.26
C ALA A 37 15.01 18.12 4.99
N GLU A 38 15.49 19.26 5.52
CA GLU A 38 14.62 20.25 6.20
C GLU A 38 13.45 20.74 5.34
N THR A 39 13.54 20.62 4.02
CA THR A 39 12.48 20.94 3.05
C THR A 39 11.37 19.89 2.95
N GLY A 40 11.50 18.73 3.62
CA GLY A 40 10.58 17.61 3.53
C GLY A 40 10.83 16.67 2.35
N ILE A 41 11.86 16.91 1.55
CA ILE A 41 12.22 16.07 0.40
C ILE A 41 13.18 14.96 0.86
N ALA A 42 12.88 13.71 0.51
CA ALA A 42 13.78 12.59 0.75
C ALA A 42 15.10 12.80 0.00
N SER A 43 16.19 12.93 0.76
CA SER A 43 17.56 13.09 0.23
C SER A 43 18.28 11.75 0.02
N GLY A 44 17.74 10.66 0.56
CA GLY A 44 18.31 9.32 0.48
C GLY A 44 17.62 8.33 1.41
N TYR A 45 18.21 7.14 1.55
CA TYR A 45 17.80 6.15 2.54
C TYR A 45 18.66 6.27 3.79
N SER A 46 18.05 6.12 4.96
CA SER A 46 18.77 6.01 6.22
C SER A 46 19.53 4.67 6.29
N VAL A 47 20.47 4.56 7.23
CA VAL A 47 21.21 3.29 7.46
C VAL A 47 20.23 2.15 7.80
N ASP A 48 19.25 2.41 8.66
CA ASP A 48 18.23 1.44 9.03
C ASP A 48 17.32 1.12 7.85
N GLY A 49 16.97 2.12 7.03
CA GLY A 49 16.21 1.91 5.79
C GLY A 49 16.92 0.98 4.80
N GLN A 50 18.25 1.08 4.69
CA GLN A 50 19.02 0.20 3.80
C GLN A 50 19.25 -1.21 4.37
N LEU A 51 19.39 -1.35 5.69
CA LEU A 51 19.73 -2.63 6.32
C LEU A 51 18.51 -3.46 6.71
N ILE A 52 17.43 -2.79 7.15
CA ILE A 52 16.24 -3.40 7.74
C ILE A 52 15.02 -3.21 6.83
N GLY A 53 14.83 -1.98 6.35
CA GLY A 53 13.68 -1.60 5.52
C GLY A 53 12.36 -1.47 6.30
N HIS A 54 11.38 -0.80 5.71
CA HIS A 54 10.14 -0.44 6.40
C HIS A 54 9.28 -1.65 6.83
N LEU A 55 9.32 -2.78 6.12
CA LEU A 55 8.50 -3.95 6.48
C LEU A 55 8.86 -4.48 7.87
N VAL A 56 10.16 -4.72 8.09
CA VAL A 56 10.67 -5.29 9.34
C VAL A 56 10.65 -4.24 10.43
N GLU A 57 11.06 -3.01 10.14
CA GLU A 57 11.04 -1.93 11.12
C GLU A 57 9.59 -1.60 11.57
N GLY A 58 8.63 -1.66 10.64
CA GLY A 58 7.22 -1.49 10.96
C GLY A 58 6.69 -2.57 11.90
N ALA A 59 7.03 -3.84 11.67
CA ALA A 59 6.69 -4.93 12.59
C ALA A 59 7.31 -4.72 13.99
N ILE A 60 8.58 -4.28 14.06
CA ILE A 60 9.24 -3.95 15.35
C ILE A 60 8.52 -2.79 16.05
N MET A 61 8.10 -1.75 15.32
CA MET A 61 7.33 -0.63 15.87
C MET A 61 5.98 -1.09 16.44
N VAL A 62 5.29 -1.99 15.74
CA VAL A 62 4.02 -2.57 16.19
C VAL A 62 4.21 -3.39 17.46
N GLU A 63 5.19 -4.30 17.50
CA GLU A 63 5.49 -5.13 18.66
C GLU A 63 5.74 -4.27 19.91
N LYS A 64 6.71 -3.35 19.84
CA LYS A 64 7.08 -2.45 20.95
C LYS A 64 5.91 -1.60 21.42
N THR A 65 5.09 -1.11 20.49
CA THR A 65 3.95 -0.26 20.83
C THR A 65 2.86 -1.08 21.50
N ALA A 66 2.55 -2.27 20.96
CA ALA A 66 1.56 -3.18 21.52
C ALA A 66 1.89 -3.57 22.96
N GLU A 67 3.14 -3.90 23.25
CA GLU A 67 3.62 -4.16 24.62
C GLU A 67 3.40 -2.94 25.53
N LYS A 68 3.78 -1.75 25.07
CA LYS A 68 3.65 -0.51 25.86
C LYS A 68 2.21 -0.16 26.21
N ILE A 69 1.25 -0.44 25.32
CA ILE A 69 -0.17 -0.11 25.53
C ILE A 69 -1.00 -1.30 26.00
N GLY A 70 -0.39 -2.47 26.22
CA GLY A 70 -1.07 -3.66 26.73
C GLY A 70 -1.98 -4.37 25.72
N ILE A 71 -1.72 -4.23 24.41
CA ILE A 71 -2.40 -5.03 23.37
C ILE A 71 -1.88 -6.46 23.41
N SER A 72 -2.77 -7.42 23.13
CA SER A 72 -2.40 -8.83 23.15
C SER A 72 -1.34 -9.14 22.09
N HIS A 73 -0.38 -9.99 22.44
CA HIS A 73 0.63 -10.47 21.49
C HIS A 73 0.02 -11.17 20.27
N GLN A 74 -1.16 -11.81 20.42
CA GLN A 74 -1.86 -12.43 19.30
C GLN A 74 -2.37 -11.38 18.29
N THR A 75 -2.94 -10.27 18.78
CA THR A 75 -3.39 -9.16 17.92
C THR A 75 -2.21 -8.48 17.23
N ALA A 76 -1.14 -8.20 17.98
CA ALA A 76 0.08 -7.59 17.43
C ALA A 76 0.65 -8.42 16.28
N LYS A 77 0.74 -9.75 16.47
CA LYS A 77 1.25 -10.69 15.47
C LYS A 77 0.46 -10.71 14.16
N LEU A 78 -0.86 -10.52 14.21
CA LEU A 78 -1.66 -10.40 12.99
C LEU A 78 -1.28 -9.13 12.22
N VAL A 79 -1.18 -7.99 12.91
CA VAL A 79 -0.78 -6.73 12.28
C VAL A 79 0.67 -6.80 11.75
N GLU A 80 1.61 -7.33 12.54
CA GLU A 80 2.99 -7.59 12.10
C GLU A 80 3.02 -8.44 10.82
N HIS A 81 2.23 -9.53 10.77
CA HIS A 81 2.13 -10.37 9.57
C HIS A 81 1.58 -9.59 8.38
N MET A 82 0.55 -8.76 8.56
CA MET A 82 0.03 -7.89 7.51
C MET A 82 1.13 -6.99 6.96
N LEU A 83 1.90 -6.34 7.84
CA LEU A 83 3.03 -5.47 7.46
C LEU A 83 4.07 -6.23 6.65
N ILE A 84 4.58 -7.36 7.13
CA ILE A 84 5.68 -8.05 6.43
C ILE A 84 5.26 -8.82 5.16
N SER A 85 3.95 -8.97 4.93
CA SER A 85 3.40 -9.74 3.80
C SER A 85 2.67 -8.91 2.74
N HIS A 86 2.45 -7.61 2.96
CA HIS A 86 1.58 -6.82 2.09
C HIS A 86 2.08 -6.67 0.64
N HIS A 87 3.39 -6.80 0.39
CA HIS A 87 3.93 -6.89 -0.98
C HIS A 87 3.58 -8.22 -1.72
N GLY A 88 2.82 -9.11 -1.08
CA GLY A 88 2.22 -10.29 -1.69
C GLY A 88 3.18 -11.46 -1.81
N VAL A 89 4.19 -11.38 -2.67
CA VAL A 89 5.14 -12.48 -2.91
C VAL A 89 6.58 -12.03 -2.65
N PRO A 90 7.48 -12.94 -2.23
CA PRO A 90 8.87 -12.56 -1.95
C PRO A 90 9.60 -11.93 -3.13
N GLU A 91 9.24 -12.30 -4.36
CA GLU A 91 9.78 -11.71 -5.58
C GLU A 91 9.46 -10.22 -5.74
N PHE A 92 8.43 -9.72 -5.03
CA PHE A 92 8.06 -8.31 -4.97
C PHE A 92 8.43 -7.64 -3.64
N GLY A 93 9.26 -8.31 -2.83
CA GLY A 93 9.83 -7.76 -1.59
C GLY A 93 9.08 -8.11 -0.31
N ALA A 94 8.07 -8.98 -0.35
CA ALA A 94 7.46 -9.50 0.88
C ALA A 94 8.40 -10.45 1.63
N ALA A 95 8.34 -10.48 2.97
CA ALA A 95 9.05 -11.51 3.73
C ALA A 95 8.37 -12.89 3.58
N ILE A 96 7.05 -12.89 3.52
CA ILE A 96 6.19 -14.07 3.40
C ILE A 96 4.90 -13.70 2.67
N ARG A 97 4.20 -14.69 2.11
CA ARG A 97 2.87 -14.48 1.52
C ARG A 97 1.83 -14.15 2.61
N PRO A 98 0.77 -13.40 2.28
CA PRO A 98 -0.39 -13.26 3.17
C PRO A 98 -0.97 -14.63 3.54
N LEU A 99 -1.33 -14.83 4.81
CA LEU A 99 -1.75 -16.14 5.34
C LEU A 99 -3.17 -16.14 5.93
N PHE A 100 -3.85 -15.00 5.90
CA PHE A 100 -5.24 -14.85 6.34
C PHE A 100 -5.92 -13.75 5.53
N VAL A 101 -7.25 -13.70 5.62
CA VAL A 101 -8.06 -12.93 4.67
C VAL A 101 -7.77 -11.43 4.72
N GLU A 102 -7.61 -10.83 5.90
CA GLU A 102 -7.32 -9.40 6.02
C GLU A 102 -5.94 -9.05 5.43
N ALA A 103 -4.93 -9.91 5.62
CA ALA A 103 -3.61 -9.72 5.02
C ALA A 103 -3.65 -9.86 3.48
N GLU A 104 -4.41 -10.83 2.97
CA GLU A 104 -4.58 -11.01 1.52
C GLU A 104 -5.29 -9.80 0.91
N ILE A 105 -6.38 -9.34 1.55
CA ILE A 105 -7.10 -8.15 1.12
C ILE A 105 -6.18 -6.93 1.13
N LEU A 106 -5.42 -6.69 2.20
CA LEU A 106 -4.45 -5.59 2.26
C LEU A 106 -3.48 -5.64 1.07
N SER A 107 -2.87 -6.79 0.81
CA SER A 107 -1.91 -6.95 -0.29
C SER A 107 -2.53 -6.65 -1.66
N GLN A 108 -3.75 -7.12 -1.90
CA GLN A 108 -4.48 -6.85 -3.14
C GLN A 108 -4.87 -5.37 -3.25
N LEU A 109 -5.30 -4.75 -2.15
CA LEU A 109 -5.66 -3.33 -2.13
C LEU A 109 -4.45 -2.44 -2.44
N ASP A 110 -3.30 -2.70 -1.80
CA ASP A 110 -2.06 -1.96 -2.03
C ASP A 110 -1.59 -2.09 -3.50
N THR A 111 -1.53 -3.32 -4.01
CA THR A 111 -1.16 -3.59 -5.40
C THR A 111 -2.11 -2.94 -6.40
N MET A 112 -3.41 -2.98 -6.12
CA MET A 112 -4.44 -2.40 -6.98
C MET A 112 -4.37 -0.88 -6.99
N ASP A 113 -4.21 -0.24 -5.84
CA ASP A 113 -4.14 1.22 -5.73
C ASP A 113 -2.92 1.76 -6.49
N ALA A 114 -1.74 1.18 -6.24
CA ALA A 114 -0.53 1.52 -6.98
C ALA A 114 -0.71 1.33 -8.50
N LYS A 115 -1.30 0.21 -8.93
CA LYS A 115 -1.52 -0.06 -10.35
C LYS A 115 -2.50 0.94 -10.98
N ILE A 116 -3.61 1.26 -10.31
CA ILE A 116 -4.60 2.22 -10.81
C ILE A 116 -3.99 3.61 -10.92
N TYR A 117 -3.20 4.02 -9.92
CA TYR A 117 -2.47 5.29 -9.96
C TYR A 117 -1.54 5.37 -11.18
N GLU A 118 -0.72 4.33 -11.41
CA GLU A 118 0.19 4.26 -12.56
C GLU A 118 -0.55 4.32 -13.91
N PHE A 119 -1.73 3.69 -14.03
CA PHE A 119 -2.56 3.84 -15.22
C PHE A 119 -3.03 5.28 -15.43
N ALA A 120 -3.53 5.91 -14.37
CA ALA A 120 -4.05 7.27 -14.44
C ALA A 120 -2.93 8.26 -14.77
N ASP A 121 -1.76 8.11 -14.13
CA ASP A 121 -0.59 8.95 -14.37
C ASP A 121 -0.05 8.80 -15.80
N THR A 122 0.03 7.56 -16.30
CA THR A 122 0.48 7.29 -17.67
C THR A 122 -0.49 7.83 -18.73
N LEU A 123 -1.81 7.73 -18.48
CA LEU A 123 -2.83 8.07 -19.48
C LEU A 123 -3.23 9.55 -19.47
N LYS A 124 -2.87 10.33 -18.45
CA LYS A 124 -3.27 11.75 -18.33
C LYS A 124 -2.82 12.61 -19.52
N ASP A 125 -1.68 12.26 -20.12
CA ASP A 125 -1.06 12.97 -21.24
C ASP A 125 -1.28 12.27 -22.61
N VAL A 126 -2.09 11.20 -22.64
CA VAL A 126 -2.37 10.44 -23.87
C VAL A 126 -3.65 10.94 -24.51
N GLU A 127 -3.61 11.26 -25.80
CA GLU A 127 -4.79 11.71 -26.52
C GLU A 127 -5.88 10.62 -26.59
N LYS A 128 -7.14 11.05 -26.65
CA LYS A 128 -8.28 10.13 -26.80
C LYS A 128 -8.13 9.30 -28.07
N GLY A 129 -8.26 7.98 -27.92
CA GLY A 129 -8.17 7.03 -29.01
C GLY A 129 -6.75 6.57 -29.32
N GLU A 130 -5.76 7.06 -28.58
CA GLU A 130 -4.35 6.74 -28.79
C GLU A 130 -3.79 5.80 -27.71
N PHE A 131 -2.59 5.28 -27.98
CA PHE A 131 -1.82 4.47 -27.06
C PHE A 131 -0.66 5.25 -26.44
N SER A 132 -0.39 4.98 -25.17
CA SER A 132 0.83 5.43 -24.50
C SER A 132 2.09 4.77 -25.10
N ALA A 133 3.25 5.31 -24.73
CA ALA A 133 4.50 4.55 -24.79
C ALA A 133 4.42 3.30 -23.90
N ARG A 134 5.34 2.35 -24.08
CA ARG A 134 5.38 1.18 -23.19
C ARG A 134 5.75 1.62 -21.78
N HIS A 135 4.98 1.17 -20.80
CA HIS A 135 5.21 1.47 -19.39
C HIS A 135 5.88 0.29 -18.69
N TRP A 136 7.14 0.46 -18.27
CA TRP A 136 7.94 -0.61 -17.68
C TRP A 136 7.26 -1.24 -16.45
N ALA A 137 6.83 -0.41 -15.49
CA ALA A 137 6.23 -0.88 -14.24
C ALA A 137 4.87 -1.58 -14.40
N LEU A 138 4.29 -1.53 -15.61
CA LEU A 138 3.01 -2.18 -15.94
C LEU A 138 3.24 -3.31 -16.94
N ASP A 139 4.21 -4.18 -16.66
CA ASP A 139 4.55 -5.33 -17.51
C ASP A 139 4.95 -4.93 -18.93
N ASN A 140 5.60 -3.77 -19.08
CA ASN A 140 6.07 -3.22 -20.34
C ASN A 140 4.96 -3.07 -21.43
N ARG A 141 3.70 -2.87 -21.02
CA ARG A 141 2.56 -2.75 -21.93
C ARG A 141 2.31 -1.31 -22.38
N LYS A 142 1.63 -1.17 -23.53
CA LYS A 142 1.03 0.11 -23.94
C LYS A 142 -0.38 0.22 -23.38
N LEU A 143 -0.77 1.39 -22.91
CA LEU A 143 -2.09 1.66 -22.37
C LEU A 143 -2.92 2.42 -23.41
N TYR A 144 -4.22 2.14 -23.46
CA TYR A 144 -5.14 2.77 -24.43
C TYR A 144 -6.04 3.79 -23.72
N ASN A 145 -6.07 5.03 -24.21
CA ASN A 145 -7.01 6.03 -23.71
C ASN A 145 -8.35 5.95 -24.48
N HIS A 146 -9.35 5.32 -23.88
CA HIS A 146 -10.69 5.23 -24.51
C HIS A 146 -11.49 6.55 -24.45
N GLY A 147 -11.10 7.54 -23.62
CA GLY A 147 -11.72 8.87 -23.53
C GLY A 147 -13.22 8.89 -23.20
N ARG A 148 -13.72 7.92 -22.41
CA ARG A 148 -15.13 7.86 -21.96
C ARG A 148 -15.37 8.56 -20.62
N LYS A 149 -14.29 8.75 -19.85
CA LYS A 149 -14.24 9.55 -18.63
C LYS A 149 -12.95 10.36 -18.67
N GLU A 150 -12.95 11.49 -17.99
CA GLU A 150 -11.73 12.24 -17.72
C GLU A 150 -10.81 11.40 -16.82
N ILE A 151 -9.51 11.43 -17.11
CA ILE A 151 -8.49 10.71 -16.36
C ILE A 151 -7.76 11.73 -15.50
N ARG A 152 -7.82 11.55 -14.17
CA ARG A 152 -7.08 12.35 -13.20
C ARG A 152 -6.32 11.41 -12.27
N PRO A 153 -5.02 11.62 -12.01
CA PRO A 153 -4.21 10.78 -11.13
C PRO A 153 -4.46 11.09 -9.64
N GLN A 154 -5.73 11.28 -9.25
CA GLN A 154 -6.12 11.50 -7.87
C GLN A 154 -7.31 10.60 -7.54
N ALA A 155 -7.17 9.82 -6.47
CA ALA A 155 -8.32 9.23 -5.82
C ALA A 155 -9.24 10.38 -5.37
N ALA A 156 -10.55 10.26 -5.65
CA ALA A 156 -11.53 11.25 -5.24
C ALA A 156 -11.73 11.16 -3.71
N LEU A 157 -10.80 11.72 -2.93
CA LEU A 157 -10.83 11.72 -1.46
C LEU A 157 -11.74 12.81 -0.88
N THR A 158 -12.69 13.32 -1.65
CA THR A 158 -13.68 14.29 -1.20
C THR A 158 -15.08 13.71 -1.32
N LEU A 159 -15.67 13.42 -0.15
CA LEU A 159 -17.12 13.42 0.05
C LEU A 159 -17.63 14.83 -0.30
N GLU A 160 -18.08 15.02 -1.53
CA GLU A 160 -19.05 16.08 -1.80
C GLU A 160 -20.39 15.59 -1.23
N ASN A 161 -20.75 16.17 -0.08
CA ASN A 161 -22.13 16.19 0.44
C ASN A 161 -23.04 16.97 -0.50
#